data_AF-A0A7Y2NXB5-F1
#
_entry.id   AF-A0A7Y2NXB5-F1
#
_cell.length_a   1.000
_cell.length_b   1.000
_cell.length_c   1.000
_cell.angle_alpha   90.00
_cell.angle_beta   90.00
_cell.angle_gamma   90.00
#
_symmetry.space_group_name_H-M   'P 1'
#
loop_
_entity.id
_entity.type
_entity.pdbx_description
1 polymer ?
#
loop_
_entity_poly.entity_id
_entity_poly.type
_entity_poly.pdbx_seq_one_letter_code
_entity_poly.pdbx_strand_id
1 'polypeptide(L)' 'MTHRARFFEGKKYMWDGTEYEREAQGREVEKEYTANGFDVRVCCEEGKVFVYSRRVISAAAVDEG' A
#
# COMPACT_ATOMS: atom_id res chain seq x y z
N MET A 1 -14.05 3.28 12.29
CA MET A 1 -12.89 2.83 13.09
C MET A 1 -11.88 2.25 12.10
N THR A 2 -11.00 3.09 11.54
CA THR A 2 -10.10 2.64 10.46
C THR A 2 -9.04 1.73 11.06
N HIS A 3 -9.05 0.45 10.69
CA HIS A 3 -8.05 -0.49 11.17
C HIS A 3 -6.70 -0.12 10.54
N ARG A 4 -5.74 0.32 11.37
CA ARG A 4 -4.36 0.68 10.93
C ARG A 4 -3.65 -0.42 10.16
N ALA A 5 -4.13 -1.66 10.28
CA ALA A 5 -3.67 -2.78 9.48
C ALA A 5 -4.85 -3.61 9.00
N ARG A 6 -4.76 -4.09 7.75
CA ARG A 6 -5.75 -4.97 7.13
C ARG A 6 -5.05 -6.18 6.55
N PHE A 7 -5.73 -7.32 6.57
CA PHE A 7 -5.22 -8.56 6.00
C PHE A 7 -5.80 -8.74 4.60
N PHE A 8 -4.91 -8.87 3.62
CA PHE A 8 -5.25 -9.20 2.24
C PHE A 8 -4.59 -10.54 1.92
N GLU A 9 -5.38 -11.52 1.50
CA GLU A 9 -4.88 -12.86 1.14
C GLU A 9 -4.00 -13.50 2.23
N GLY A 10 -4.40 -13.33 3.50
CA GLY A 10 -3.65 -13.83 4.66
C GLY A 10 -2.39 -13.04 5.01
N LYS A 11 -2.02 -12.01 4.24
CA LYS A 11 -0.87 -11.14 4.50
C LYS A 11 -1.32 -9.84 5.15
N LYS A 12 -0.59 -9.37 6.17
CA LYS A 12 -0.84 -8.09 6.84
C LYS A 12 -0.27 -6.92 6.02
N TYR A 13 -1.09 -5.92 5.77
CA TYR A 13 -0.73 -4.63 5.19
C TYR A 13 -1.05 -3.52 6.18
N MET A 14 -0.24 -2.49 6.16
CA MET A 14 -0.39 -1.31 7.02
C MET A 14 -1.00 -0.19 6.20
N TRP A 15 -2.00 0.49 6.77
CA TRP A 15 -2.51 1.71 6.18
C TRP A 15 -1.45 2.81 6.29
N ASP A 16 -1.30 3.59 5.23
CA ASP A 16 -0.39 4.72 5.21
C ASP A 16 -0.80 5.88 6.15
N GLY A 17 -2.04 5.87 6.62
CA GLY A 17 -2.58 6.91 7.50
C GLY A 17 -3.22 8.07 6.75
N THR A 18 -3.13 8.06 5.41
CA THR A 18 -3.73 9.05 4.53
C THR A 18 -5.03 8.54 3.91
N GLU A 19 -6.08 9.35 3.99
CA GLU A 19 -7.35 9.14 3.29
C GLU A 19 -7.35 9.97 2.01
N TYR A 20 -7.59 9.33 0.88
CA TYR A 20 -7.64 9.99 -0.42
C TYR A 20 -9.09 10.11 -0.88
N GLU A 21 -9.44 11.18 -1.58
CA GLU A 21 -10.80 11.38 -2.09
C GLU A 21 -10.97 10.82 -3.51
N ARG A 22 -9.87 10.62 -4.24
CA ARG A 22 -9.87 10.16 -5.62
C ARG A 22 -9.01 8.92 -5.79
N GLU A 23 -9.51 7.98 -6.57
CA GLU A 23 -8.76 6.76 -6.95
C GLU A 23 -7.43 7.10 -7.64
N ALA A 24 -7.40 8.20 -8.41
CA ALA A 24 -6.18 8.68 -9.05
C ALA A 24 -5.05 8.96 -8.05
N GLN A 25 -5.36 9.53 -6.87
CA GLN A 25 -4.37 9.80 -5.83
C GLN A 25 -3.87 8.49 -5.21
N GLY A 26 -4.78 7.57 -4.88
CA GLY A 26 -4.41 6.25 -4.36
C GLY A 26 -3.52 5.46 -5.34
N ARG A 27 -3.77 5.61 -6.65
CA ARG A 27 -3.01 4.95 -7.71
C ARG A 27 -1.63 5.57 -7.97
N GLU A 28 -1.47 6.86 -7.73
CA GLU A 28 -0.16 7.52 -7.77
C GLU A 28 0.72 7.01 -6.63
N VAL A 29 0.17 6.94 -5.42
CA VAL A 29 0.83 6.43 -4.22
C VAL A 29 1.14 4.94 -4.34
N GLU A 30 0.24 4.15 -4.94
CA GLU A 30 0.50 2.75 -5.30
C GLU A 30 1.76 2.60 -6.15
N LYS A 31 1.93 3.42 -7.19
CA LYS A 31 3.12 3.37 -8.06
C LYS A 31 4.39 3.73 -7.31
N GLU A 32 4.36 4.77 -6.47
CA GLU A 32 5.51 5.20 -5.68
C GLU A 32 5.96 4.09 -4.73
N TYR A 33 5.05 3.56 -3.93
CA TYR A 33 5.39 2.48 -3.00
C TYR A 33 5.82 1.20 -3.71
N THR A 34 5.18 0.85 -4.84
CA THR A 34 5.60 -0.30 -5.65
C THR A 34 7.02 -0.13 -6.17
N ALA A 35 7.39 1.08 -6.63
CA ALA A 35 8.76 1.38 -7.05
C ALA A 35 9.78 1.29 -5.89
N ASN A 36 9.34 1.55 -4.66
CA ASN A 36 10.14 1.40 -3.45
C ASN A 36 10.18 -0.05 -2.89
N GLY A 37 9.64 -1.03 -3.62
CA GLY A 37 9.65 -2.44 -3.21
C GLY A 37 8.57 -2.80 -2.19
N PHE A 38 7.46 -2.06 -2.17
CA PHE A 38 6.29 -2.41 -1.36
C PHE A 38 5.20 -3.04 -2.24
N ASP A 39 4.47 -4.02 -1.70
CA ASP A 39 3.19 -4.43 -2.27
C ASP A 39 2.12 -3.51 -1.72
N VAL A 40 1.28 -2.99 -2.60
CA VAL A 40 0.29 -1.97 -2.26
C VAL A 40 -1.09 -2.45 -2.66
N ARG A 41 -2.07 -2.18 -1.81
CA ARG A 41 -3.48 -2.47 -2.03
C ARG A 41 -4.30 -1.22 -1.77
N VAL A 42 -4.97 -0.76 -2.83
CA VAL A 42 -5.92 0.35 -2.77
C VAL A 42 -7.30 -0.20 -2.44
N CYS A 43 -7.99 0.41 -1.49
CA CYS A 43 -9.35 0.06 -1.09
C CYS A 43 -10.23 1.28 -1.11
N CYS A 44 -11.40 1.18 -1.74
CA CYS A 44 -12.40 2.24 -1.75
C CYS A 44 -13.50 1.87 -0.74
N GLU A 45 -13.63 2.65 0.34
CA GLU A 45 -14.68 2.48 1.35
C GLU A 45 -15.31 3.84 1.67
N GLU A 46 -16.65 3.90 1.74
CA GLU A 46 -17.40 5.12 2.09
C GLU A 46 -17.09 6.34 1.19
N GLY A 47 -16.73 6.11 -0.07
CA GLY A 47 -16.32 7.18 -1.01
C GLY A 47 -14.92 7.73 -0.77
N LYS A 48 -14.18 7.15 0.18
CA LYS A 48 -12.76 7.42 0.42
C LYS A 48 -11.91 6.28 -0.11
N VAL A 49 -10.67 6.61 -0.41
CA VAL A 49 -9.65 5.72 -0.93
C VAL A 49 -8.57 5.57 0.13
N PHE A 50 -8.27 4.33 0.49
CA PHE A 50 -7.29 3.96 1.49
C PHE A 50 -6.18 3.15 0.85
N VAL A 51 -4.94 3.49 1.16
CA VAL A 51 -3.76 2.81 0.61
C VAL A 51 -3.10 1.99 1.70
N TYR A 52 -3.06 0.68 1.49
CA TYR A 52 -2.41 -0.27 2.39
C TYR A 52 -1.14 -0.79 1.76
N SER A 53 0.01 -0.64 2.42
CA SER A 53 1.30 -1.08 1.92
C SER A 53 1.94 -2.13 2.83
N ARG A 54 2.81 -2.94 2.23
CA ARG A 54 3.64 -3.95 2.92
C ARG A 54 4.97 -4.02 2.21
N ARG A 55 6.07 -4.02 2.96
CA ARG A 55 7.40 -4.22 2.37
C ARG A 55 7.51 -5.62 1.80
N VAL A 56 7.81 -5.73 0.51
CA VAL A 56 8.19 -6.99 -0.13
C VAL A 56 9.69 -6.98 -0.22
N ILE A 57 10.34 -7.84 0.56
CA ILE A 57 11.75 -8.10 0.36
C ILE A 57 11.85 -8.95 -0.90
N SER A 58 11.81 -8.30 -2.06
CA SER A 58 12.24 -8.93 -3.29
C SER A 58 13.74 -9.16 -3.16
N ALA A 59 14.17 -10.41 -3.27
CA ALA A 59 15.57 -10.80 -3.24
C ALA A 59 16.42 -10.19 -4.40
N ALA A 60 15.86 -9.25 -5.18
CA ALA A 60 16.48 -8.58 -6.32
C ALA A 60 17.10 -7.20 -5.98
N ALA A 61 17.14 -6.78 -4.72
CA ALA A 61 17.81 -5.56 -4.28
C ALA A 61 18.95 -5.85 -3.28
N VAL A 62 19.63 -6.99 -3.47
CA VAL A 62 20.96 -7.26 -2.89
C VAL A 62 21.94 -7.48 -4.04
N ASP A 63 22.33 -6.37 -4.68
CA ASP A 63 23.61 -6.24 -5.37
C ASP A 63 24.42 -5.32 -4.42
N GLU A 64 25.07 -5.91 -3.41
CA GLU A 64 26.51 -6.22 -3.39
C GLU A 64 27.40 -4.99 -3.66
N GLY A 65 28.11 -4.53 -2.62
CA GLY A 65 29.10 -3.44 -2.71
C GLY A 65 29.41 -2.78 -1.38
#